data_AF-A0A2T0U8U8-F1
#
_entry.id   AF-A0A2T0U8U8-F1
#
_cell.length_a   1.000
_cell.length_b   1.000
_cell.length_c   1.000
_cell.angle_alpha   90.00
_cell.angle_beta   90.00
_cell.angle_gamma   90.00
#
_symmetry.space_group_name_H-M   'P 1'
#
loop_
_entity.id
_entity.type
_entity.pdbx_description
1 polymer ?
#
loop_
_entity_poly.entity_id
_entity_poly.type
_entity_poly.pdbx_seq_one_letter_code
_entity_poly.pdbx_strand_id
1 'polypeptide(L)'
;MQTQVLTQCLEAPSTQPLIAINMKANTIKSWFYVHKWTSLICTAFLLLLCLTGLPLIFTDEIHHWMGDDADAPALPANAPKAPIDNVINNAKNHLPGKEMKYIYWDEDKEPGKMFFTLADSSSAPEASNSYLTMDSRTAKVLQTPANEMDFMDIMYHLHVDLMAGLPGMLFLGFMGILFIASLISGVVLYGPIMKRYDFGMIRTEKSSRLRWLDLHNVVGIVSLAWAFVVCITGIINTLADPAVEVWRAGQLAEMVSEYKDKPRVKEAELGPLQIAIDKTREAEPDMEVNFIAFPGTLYSSNYHYAVYVKGNTPLTSRIIKPALIDAQTNELTDIRDLPWYLKTVYISQPFHFGDYGGMPMKVLWALFDLATIIVLISGLYLWVARRKSKEQQLNRILTNLEAANLIK
;
A
#
# COMPACT_ATOMS: atom_id res chain seq x y z
N MET A 1 6.13 74.15 38.71
CA MET A 1 5.04 73.84 37.75
C MET A 1 5.67 72.99 36.66
N GLN A 2 5.43 71.66 36.64
CA GLN A 2 4.32 71.02 35.89
C GLN A 2 4.52 71.25 34.38
N THR A 3 4.63 70.25 33.49
CA THR A 3 3.83 69.01 33.40
C THR A 3 4.53 68.00 32.47
N GLN A 4 4.23 66.72 32.70
CA GLN A 4 4.54 65.50 31.94
C GLN A 4 3.99 65.49 30.49
N VAL A 5 4.21 64.35 29.81
CA VAL A 5 3.40 63.68 28.74
C VAL A 5 4.14 63.71 27.38
N LEU A 6 4.49 62.61 26.69
CA LEU A 6 4.18 61.18 26.75
C LEU A 6 5.30 60.43 25.97
N THR A 7 6.03 59.53 26.61
CA THR A 7 6.87 58.52 25.94
C THR A 7 5.97 57.34 25.60
N GLN A 8 5.58 57.20 24.34
CA GLN A 8 4.76 56.07 23.89
C GLN A 8 5.68 54.86 23.71
N CYS A 9 5.70 54.00 24.73
CA CYS A 9 6.29 52.66 24.66
C CYS A 9 5.65 51.88 23.50
N LEU A 10 6.49 51.40 22.59
CA LEU A 10 6.16 50.30 21.69
C LEU A 10 6.01 49.04 22.53
N GLU A 11 4.78 48.75 22.98
CA GLU A 11 4.42 47.44 23.50
C GLU A 11 4.51 46.43 22.36
N ALA A 12 5.44 45.48 22.49
CA ALA A 12 5.48 44.29 21.66
C ALA A 12 4.16 43.51 21.84
N PRO A 13 3.59 42.90 20.79
CA PRO A 13 2.38 42.12 20.94
C PRO A 13 2.64 40.96 21.89
N SER A 14 1.85 40.87 22.95
CA SER A 14 1.83 39.74 23.86
C SER A 14 1.66 38.44 23.06
N THR A 15 2.69 37.61 23.01
CA THR A 15 2.58 36.23 22.55
C THR A 15 1.63 35.51 23.51
N GLN A 16 0.36 35.38 23.12
CA GLN A 16 -0.58 34.51 23.81
C GLN A 16 0.03 33.11 23.83
N PRO A 17 0.13 32.45 25.00
CA PRO A 17 0.61 31.07 25.03
C PRO A 17 -0.39 30.20 24.28
N LEU A 18 0.11 29.48 23.28
CA LEU A 18 -0.57 28.36 22.64
C LEU A 18 -1.29 27.52 23.71
N ILE A 19 -2.58 27.31 23.51
CA ILE A 19 -3.55 26.65 24.39
C ILE A 19 -2.88 25.47 25.13
N ALA A 20 -2.48 25.72 26.38
CA ALA A 20 -1.90 24.69 27.22
C ALA A 20 -3.04 23.81 27.72
N ILE A 21 -3.27 22.67 27.07
CA ILE A 21 -4.22 21.65 27.53
C ILE A 21 -3.72 21.14 28.89
N ASN A 22 -4.28 21.66 29.98
CA ASN A 22 -3.97 21.21 31.33
C ASN A 22 -4.75 19.92 31.62
N MET A 23 -4.22 18.78 31.19
CA MET A 23 -4.88 17.48 31.35
C MET A 23 -4.82 17.00 32.81
N LYS A 24 -5.96 16.51 33.32
CA LYS A 24 -6.02 15.87 34.64
C LYS A 24 -5.16 14.60 34.66
N ALA A 25 -4.56 14.30 35.82
CA ALA A 25 -3.67 13.14 35.98
C ALA A 25 -4.31 11.79 35.60
N ASN A 26 -5.62 11.63 35.85
CA ASN A 26 -6.36 10.43 35.45
C ASN A 26 -6.49 10.30 33.92
N THR A 27 -6.67 11.42 33.22
CA THR A 27 -6.71 11.45 31.75
C THR A 27 -5.39 11.01 31.14
N ILE A 28 -4.26 11.51 31.67
CA ILE A 28 -2.92 11.11 31.22
C ILE A 28 -2.69 9.62 31.46
N LYS A 29 -3.12 9.08 32.61
CA LYS A 29 -3.03 7.65 32.90
C LYS A 29 -3.83 6.82 31.88
N SER A 30 -5.06 7.21 31.56
CA SER A 30 -5.88 6.51 30.57
C SER A 30 -5.23 6.48 29.19
N TRP A 31 -4.77 7.62 28.68
CA TRP A 31 -4.05 7.68 27.40
C TRP A 31 -2.77 6.86 27.41
N PHE A 32 -2.05 6.83 28.53
CA PHE A 32 -0.89 5.96 28.69
C PHE A 32 -1.26 4.48 28.59
N TYR A 33 -2.39 4.05 29.17
CA TYR A 33 -2.86 2.66 29.04
C TYR A 33 -3.28 2.33 27.61
N VAL A 34 -4.00 3.24 26.95
CA VAL A 34 -4.37 3.10 25.53
C VAL A 34 -3.11 2.91 24.71
N HIS A 35 -2.19 3.88 24.74
CA HIS A 35 -0.93 3.83 23.99
C HIS A 35 -0.15 2.55 24.29
N LYS A 36 0.03 2.18 25.57
CA LYS A 36 0.77 0.98 25.97
C LYS A 36 0.18 -0.30 25.35
N TRP A 37 -1.13 -0.49 25.43
CA TRP A 37 -1.74 -1.75 25.01
C TRP A 37 -1.97 -1.80 23.51
N THR A 38 -2.43 -0.72 22.89
CA THR A 38 -2.60 -0.67 21.44
C THR A 38 -1.25 -0.83 20.74
N SER A 39 -0.19 -0.14 21.19
CA SER A 39 1.17 -0.33 20.66
C SER A 39 1.65 -1.77 20.86
N LEU A 40 1.58 -2.32 22.07
CA LEU A 40 2.15 -3.64 22.35
C LEU A 40 1.47 -4.77 21.57
N ILE A 41 0.15 -4.69 21.40
CA ILE A 41 -0.62 -5.70 20.65
C ILE A 41 -0.21 -5.70 19.17
N CYS A 42 -0.09 -4.52 18.55
CA CYS A 42 0.22 -4.43 17.12
C CYS A 42 1.74 -4.48 16.82
N THR A 43 2.62 -4.27 17.80
CA THR A 43 4.08 -4.13 17.58
C THR A 43 4.70 -5.29 16.80
N ALA A 44 4.36 -6.53 17.13
CA ALA A 44 4.96 -7.69 16.47
C ALA A 44 4.60 -7.73 14.97
N PHE A 45 3.34 -7.44 14.64
CA PHE A 45 2.86 -7.41 13.26
C PHE A 45 3.38 -6.20 12.50
N LEU A 46 3.39 -5.01 13.12
CA LEU A 46 4.00 -3.83 12.49
C LEU A 46 5.49 -4.02 12.22
N LEU A 47 6.22 -4.69 13.12
CA LEU A 47 7.63 -4.99 12.89
C LEU A 47 7.80 -5.95 11.71
N LEU A 48 6.95 -6.97 11.61
CA LEU A 48 6.91 -7.85 10.42
C LEU A 48 6.63 -7.03 9.16
N LEU A 49 5.62 -6.15 9.18
CA LEU A 49 5.25 -5.31 8.03
C LEU A 49 6.39 -4.36 7.62
N CYS A 50 7.10 -3.75 8.57
CA CYS A 50 8.26 -2.91 8.23
C CYS A 50 9.37 -3.76 7.60
N LEU A 51 9.69 -4.91 8.20
CA LEU A 51 10.75 -5.80 7.71
C LEU A 51 10.46 -6.37 6.32
N THR A 52 9.20 -6.70 6.02
CA THR A 52 8.79 -7.17 4.70
C THR A 52 8.54 -6.01 3.74
N GLY A 53 8.13 -4.85 4.22
CA GLY A 53 7.89 -3.65 3.42
C GLY A 53 9.17 -3.00 2.90
N LEU A 54 10.25 -3.04 3.68
CA LEU A 54 11.54 -2.47 3.32
C LEU A 54 12.09 -2.97 1.97
N PRO A 55 12.15 -4.30 1.69
CA PRO A 55 12.54 -4.78 0.37
C PRO A 55 11.50 -4.44 -0.71
N LEU A 56 10.20 -4.46 -0.38
CA LEU A 56 9.12 -4.15 -1.35
C LEU A 56 9.12 -2.70 -1.86
N ILE A 57 9.78 -1.78 -1.15
CA ILE A 57 10.01 -0.41 -1.66
C ILE A 57 10.90 -0.44 -2.93
N PHE A 58 11.77 -1.44 -3.05
CA PHE A 58 12.78 -1.58 -4.09
C PHE A 58 12.53 -2.79 -5.01
N THR A 59 11.27 -3.18 -5.20
CA THR A 59 10.92 -4.39 -5.98
C THR A 59 11.56 -4.41 -7.36
N ASP A 60 11.40 -3.34 -8.14
CA ASP A 60 11.94 -3.25 -9.51
C ASP A 60 13.48 -3.40 -9.50
N GLU A 61 14.15 -2.76 -8.54
CA GLU A 61 15.60 -2.81 -8.41
C GLU A 61 16.10 -4.19 -7.98
N ILE A 62 15.35 -4.87 -7.12
CA ILE A 62 15.69 -6.21 -6.64
C ILE A 62 15.46 -7.25 -7.74
N HIS A 63 14.34 -7.20 -8.46
CA HIS A 63 14.09 -8.11 -9.60
C HIS A 63 15.14 -7.93 -10.70
N HIS A 64 15.47 -6.67 -11.03
CA HIS A 64 16.54 -6.39 -11.98
C HIS A 64 17.89 -6.95 -11.51
N TRP A 65 18.19 -6.85 -10.21
CA TRP A 65 19.44 -7.39 -9.64
C TRP A 65 19.47 -8.93 -9.58
N MET A 66 18.32 -9.58 -9.35
CA MET A 66 18.18 -11.03 -9.35
C MET A 66 18.24 -11.62 -10.78
N GLY A 67 18.06 -10.78 -11.81
CA GLY A 67 18.01 -11.20 -13.20
C GLY A 67 16.66 -11.80 -13.59
N ASP A 68 15.64 -11.54 -12.76
CA ASP A 68 14.26 -12.00 -12.96
C ASP A 68 13.48 -11.07 -13.89
N ASP A 69 14.08 -9.97 -14.35
CA ASP A 69 13.51 -9.06 -15.34
C ASP A 69 14.24 -9.18 -16.69
N ALA A 70 13.62 -9.86 -17.66
CA ALA A 70 14.09 -9.80 -19.04
C ALA A 70 13.67 -8.46 -19.66
N ASP A 71 14.57 -7.47 -19.62
CA ASP A 71 14.34 -6.18 -20.26
C ASP A 71 14.06 -6.34 -21.76
N ALA A 72 13.06 -5.60 -22.25
CA ALA A 72 12.79 -5.54 -23.68
C ALA A 72 14.02 -4.94 -24.38
N PRO A 73 14.51 -5.53 -25.49
CA PRO A 73 15.68 -5.03 -26.20
C PRO A 73 15.57 -3.53 -26.49
N ALA A 74 16.66 -2.79 -26.34
CA ALA A 74 16.69 -1.38 -26.73
C ALA A 74 16.42 -1.26 -28.24
N LEU A 75 15.26 -0.72 -28.61
CA LEU A 75 14.90 -0.40 -29.98
C LEU A 75 14.86 1.13 -30.14
N PRO A 76 15.03 1.65 -31.38
CA PRO A 76 14.82 3.07 -31.66
C PRO A 76 13.44 3.50 -31.14
N ALA A 77 13.33 4.72 -30.59
CA ALA A 77 12.08 5.24 -30.04
C ALA A 77 10.88 5.21 -31.03
N ASN A 78 11.17 5.18 -32.34
CA ASN A 78 10.18 5.12 -33.42
C ASN A 78 10.04 3.72 -34.04
N ALA A 79 10.54 2.66 -33.40
CA ALA A 79 10.35 1.31 -33.90
C ALA A 79 8.83 1.01 -33.94
N PRO A 80 8.28 0.60 -35.11
CA PRO A 80 6.86 0.35 -35.22
C PRO A 80 6.46 -0.77 -34.26
N LYS A 81 5.36 -0.57 -33.52
CA LYS A 81 4.80 -1.62 -32.66
C LYS A 81 4.32 -2.79 -33.55
N ALA A 82 4.51 -4.02 -33.08
CA ALA A 82 3.91 -5.16 -33.75
C ALA A 82 2.39 -5.02 -33.68
N PRO A 83 1.63 -5.43 -34.72
CA PRO A 83 0.19 -5.57 -34.60
C PRO A 83 -0.15 -6.41 -33.37
N ILE A 84 -1.09 -5.97 -32.54
CA ILE A 84 -1.38 -6.64 -31.26
C ILE A 84 -1.80 -8.11 -31.47
N ASP A 85 -2.50 -8.38 -32.58
CA ASP A 85 -2.90 -9.73 -32.96
C ASP A 85 -1.67 -10.64 -33.17
N ASN A 86 -0.56 -10.12 -33.68
CA ASN A 86 0.68 -10.91 -33.82
C ASN A 86 1.28 -11.25 -32.46
N VAL A 87 1.24 -10.30 -31.50
CA VAL A 87 1.73 -10.54 -30.14
C VAL A 87 0.85 -11.60 -29.46
N ILE A 88 -0.47 -11.45 -29.53
CA ILE A 88 -1.44 -12.40 -28.96
C ILE A 88 -1.30 -13.80 -29.57
N ASN A 89 -1.19 -13.89 -30.90
CA ASN A 89 -1.04 -15.17 -31.58
C ASN A 89 0.27 -15.86 -31.18
N ASN A 90 1.36 -15.10 -31.04
CA ASN A 90 2.62 -15.67 -30.55
C ASN A 90 2.50 -16.11 -29.08
N ALA A 91 1.84 -15.32 -28.22
CA ALA A 91 1.57 -15.70 -26.84
C ALA A 91 0.83 -17.06 -26.74
N LYS A 92 -0.25 -17.22 -27.53
CA LYS A 92 -1.02 -18.47 -27.59
C LYS A 92 -0.22 -19.64 -28.15
N ASN A 93 0.61 -19.40 -29.16
CA ASN A 93 1.47 -20.44 -29.74
C ASN A 93 2.57 -20.89 -28.79
N HIS A 94 3.03 -20.01 -27.89
CA HIS A 94 4.03 -20.36 -26.88
C HIS A 94 3.47 -21.25 -25.77
N LEU A 95 2.18 -21.07 -25.45
CA LEU A 95 1.46 -21.85 -24.44
C LEU A 95 0.22 -22.52 -25.08
N PRO A 96 0.42 -23.51 -25.97
CA PRO A 96 -0.67 -24.11 -26.73
C PRO A 96 -1.66 -24.82 -25.79
N GLY A 97 -2.96 -24.66 -26.07
CA GLY A 97 -4.04 -25.28 -25.31
C GLY A 97 -4.47 -24.50 -24.06
N LYS A 98 -3.83 -23.38 -23.74
CA LYS A 98 -4.30 -22.46 -22.69
C LYS A 98 -5.16 -21.35 -23.28
N GLU A 99 -6.17 -20.95 -22.53
CA GLU A 99 -7.03 -19.82 -22.84
C GLU A 99 -6.45 -18.50 -22.30
N MET A 100 -6.61 -17.44 -23.08
CA MET A 100 -6.23 -16.08 -22.65
C MET A 100 -7.19 -15.58 -21.57
N LYS A 101 -6.67 -15.16 -20.42
CA LYS A 101 -7.46 -14.53 -19.34
C LYS A 101 -7.27 -13.02 -19.35
N TYR A 102 -6.03 -12.57 -19.27
CA TYR A 102 -5.70 -11.17 -19.09
C TYR A 102 -4.54 -10.73 -19.97
N ILE A 103 -4.57 -9.47 -20.39
CA ILE A 103 -3.43 -8.76 -20.98
C ILE A 103 -3.24 -7.48 -20.17
N TYR A 104 -2.03 -7.21 -19.72
CA TYR A 104 -1.66 -6.01 -18.98
C TYR A 104 -0.42 -5.36 -19.61
N TRP A 105 -0.38 -4.03 -19.64
CA TRP A 105 0.83 -3.28 -19.95
C TRP A 105 0.79 -1.90 -19.33
N ASP A 106 1.97 -1.38 -19.02
CA ASP A 106 2.15 -0.02 -18.54
C ASP A 106 3.37 0.58 -19.26
N GLU A 107 3.11 1.42 -20.27
CA GLU A 107 4.19 1.97 -21.10
C GLU A 107 5.08 2.97 -20.32
N ASP A 108 4.55 3.57 -19.24
CA ASP A 108 5.29 4.50 -18.39
C ASP A 108 6.30 3.78 -17.48
N LYS A 109 5.89 2.62 -16.95
CA LYS A 109 6.69 1.83 -16.02
C LYS A 109 7.59 0.81 -16.73
N GLU A 110 7.05 0.13 -17.74
CA GLU A 110 7.69 -0.99 -18.43
C GLU A 110 7.56 -0.86 -19.95
N PRO A 111 8.26 0.12 -20.55
CA PRO A 111 8.11 0.45 -21.96
C PRO A 111 8.43 -0.74 -22.85
N GLY A 112 7.51 -1.06 -23.76
CA GLY A 112 7.68 -2.15 -24.70
C GLY A 112 7.38 -3.55 -24.14
N LYS A 113 6.99 -3.70 -22.86
CA LYS A 113 6.56 -4.99 -22.30
C LYS A 113 5.03 -5.12 -22.35
N MET A 114 4.54 -6.34 -22.65
CA MET A 114 3.15 -6.75 -22.46
C MET A 114 3.12 -8.06 -21.69
N PHE A 115 2.29 -8.11 -20.66
CA PHE A 115 2.11 -9.24 -19.77
C PHE A 115 0.83 -9.97 -20.12
N PHE A 116 0.93 -11.28 -20.26
CA PHE A 116 -0.17 -12.16 -20.60
C PHE A 116 -0.39 -13.15 -19.47
N THR A 117 -1.65 -13.32 -19.08
CA THR A 117 -2.08 -14.38 -18.16
C THR A 117 -2.93 -15.36 -18.94
N LEU A 118 -2.48 -16.61 -19.00
CA LEU A 118 -3.20 -17.71 -19.63
C LEU A 118 -3.50 -18.79 -18.59
N ALA A 119 -4.53 -19.60 -18.81
CA ALA A 119 -4.81 -20.76 -17.96
C ALA A 119 -5.51 -21.85 -18.75
N ASP A 120 -5.69 -23.03 -18.16
CA ASP A 120 -6.35 -24.16 -18.83
C ASP A 120 -7.85 -23.88 -19.09
N SER A 121 -8.44 -22.91 -18.38
CA SER A 121 -9.73 -22.31 -18.72
C SER A 121 -9.86 -20.89 -18.13
N SER A 122 -10.74 -20.05 -18.67
CA SER A 122 -10.96 -18.69 -18.16
C SER A 122 -11.40 -18.64 -16.70
N SER A 123 -12.15 -19.66 -16.26
CA SER A 123 -12.64 -19.82 -14.90
C SER A 123 -11.66 -20.57 -13.99
N ALA A 124 -10.50 -20.99 -14.50
CA ALA A 124 -9.53 -21.71 -13.69
C ALA A 124 -9.03 -20.85 -12.53
N PRO A 125 -8.76 -21.44 -11.34
CA PRO A 125 -8.22 -20.72 -10.19
C PRO A 125 -6.92 -20.00 -10.54
N GLU A 126 -6.67 -18.88 -9.87
CA GLU A 126 -5.49 -18.04 -10.11
C GLU A 126 -4.16 -18.80 -9.93
N ALA A 127 -4.11 -19.75 -8.99
CA ALA A 127 -2.96 -20.63 -8.79
C ALA A 127 -2.59 -21.52 -10.01
N SER A 128 -3.48 -21.65 -10.99
CA SER A 128 -3.24 -22.40 -12.24
C SER A 128 -2.89 -21.50 -13.44
N ASN A 129 -2.79 -20.19 -13.22
CA ASN A 129 -2.38 -19.25 -14.24
C ASN A 129 -0.94 -19.56 -14.69
N SER A 130 -0.66 -19.26 -15.96
CA SER A 130 0.67 -19.23 -16.54
C SER A 130 0.91 -17.82 -17.05
N TYR A 131 2.07 -17.26 -16.69
CA TYR A 131 2.44 -15.90 -17.02
C TYR A 131 3.41 -15.88 -18.20
N LEU A 132 3.28 -14.88 -19.06
CA LEU A 132 4.16 -14.67 -20.20
C LEU A 132 4.40 -13.18 -20.41
N THR A 133 5.66 -12.79 -20.51
CA THR A 133 6.06 -11.43 -20.82
C THR A 133 6.58 -11.37 -22.26
N MET A 134 6.03 -10.45 -23.05
CA MET A 134 6.36 -10.29 -24.46
C MET A 134 6.80 -8.87 -24.78
N ASP A 135 7.67 -8.74 -25.79
CA ASP A 135 7.98 -7.45 -26.38
C ASP A 135 6.84 -7.02 -27.30
N SER A 136 6.17 -5.92 -26.96
CA SER A 136 5.04 -5.36 -27.70
C SER A 136 5.40 -4.86 -29.11
N ARG A 137 6.69 -4.65 -29.37
CA ARG A 137 7.21 -4.12 -30.64
C ARG A 137 7.67 -5.24 -31.57
N THR A 138 8.21 -6.33 -31.02
CA THR A 138 8.74 -7.44 -31.83
C THR A 138 7.89 -8.71 -31.81
N ALA A 139 6.86 -8.77 -30.97
CA ALA A 139 6.06 -9.96 -30.72
C ALA A 139 6.91 -11.18 -30.29
N LYS A 140 8.08 -10.96 -29.67
CA LYS A 140 8.93 -12.03 -29.14
C LYS A 140 8.68 -12.22 -27.66
N VAL A 141 8.79 -13.46 -27.21
CA VAL A 141 8.81 -13.79 -25.78
C VAL A 141 10.08 -13.21 -25.17
N LEU A 142 9.91 -12.44 -24.10
CA LEU A 142 11.01 -11.94 -23.27
C LEU A 142 11.29 -12.94 -22.15
N GLN A 143 10.23 -13.35 -21.44
CA GLN A 143 10.33 -14.23 -20.30
C GLN A 143 9.03 -14.99 -20.08
N THR A 144 9.16 -16.19 -19.53
CA THR A 144 8.05 -16.97 -18.99
C THR A 144 8.39 -17.18 -17.51
N PRO A 145 7.88 -16.32 -16.60
CA PRO A 145 8.15 -16.47 -15.17
C PRO A 145 7.78 -17.87 -14.69
N ALA A 146 8.62 -18.45 -13.83
CA ALA A 146 8.26 -19.70 -13.17
C ALA A 146 7.05 -19.44 -12.26
N ASN A 147 6.13 -20.41 -12.16
CA ASN A 147 5.03 -20.35 -11.20
C ASN A 147 5.48 -20.67 -9.75
N GLU A 148 6.76 -20.49 -9.44
CA GLU A 148 7.34 -20.75 -8.12
C GLU A 148 7.45 -19.42 -7.37
N MET A 149 7.06 -19.40 -6.09
CA MET A 149 7.24 -18.21 -5.26
C MET A 149 8.72 -17.88 -5.11
N ASP A 150 9.10 -16.68 -5.49
CA ASP A 150 10.43 -16.15 -5.24
C ASP A 150 10.51 -15.45 -3.86
N PHE A 151 11.69 -14.89 -3.54
CA PHE A 151 11.88 -14.17 -2.29
C PHE A 151 10.97 -12.95 -2.15
N MET A 152 10.76 -12.21 -3.24
CA MET A 152 9.95 -10.99 -3.26
C MET A 152 8.46 -11.33 -3.11
N ASP A 153 7.99 -12.42 -3.71
CA ASP A 153 6.64 -12.96 -3.50
C ASP A 153 6.40 -13.32 -2.03
N ILE A 154 7.39 -13.97 -1.39
CA ILE A 154 7.29 -14.32 0.03
C ILE A 154 7.17 -13.04 0.88
N MET A 155 7.99 -12.03 0.61
CA MET A 155 7.90 -10.73 1.30
C MET A 155 6.54 -10.07 1.06
N TYR A 156 6.06 -10.07 -0.19
CA TYR A 156 4.78 -9.49 -0.59
C TYR A 156 3.61 -10.13 0.15
N HIS A 157 3.46 -11.45 0.09
CA HIS A 157 2.34 -12.13 0.71
C HIS A 157 2.41 -12.10 2.24
N LEU A 158 3.61 -12.12 2.84
CA LEU A 158 3.74 -11.88 4.29
C LEU A 158 3.30 -10.46 4.66
N HIS A 159 3.59 -9.47 3.81
CA HIS A 159 3.23 -8.08 4.03
C HIS A 159 1.73 -7.80 3.85
N VAL A 160 1.12 -8.36 2.80
CA VAL A 160 -0.25 -8.04 2.42
C VAL A 160 -1.26 -8.91 3.16
N ASP A 161 -0.97 -10.20 3.32
CA ASP A 161 -1.98 -11.17 3.75
C ASP A 161 -1.50 -12.22 4.77
N LEU A 162 -0.25 -12.15 5.25
CA LEU A 162 0.34 -13.13 6.17
C LEU A 162 0.29 -14.58 5.67
N MET A 163 0.31 -14.80 4.35
CA MET A 163 0.10 -16.11 3.71
C MET A 163 -1.28 -16.72 4.00
N ALA A 164 -2.26 -15.88 4.35
CA ALA A 164 -3.59 -16.30 4.78
C ALA A 164 -4.71 -15.69 3.92
N GLY A 165 -4.38 -14.98 2.84
CA GLY A 165 -5.35 -14.33 1.96
C GLY A 165 -6.24 -13.34 2.72
N LEU A 166 -7.54 -13.30 2.38
CA LEU A 166 -8.47 -12.32 2.94
C LEU A 166 -8.52 -12.29 4.49
N PRO A 167 -8.57 -13.42 5.23
CA PRO A 167 -8.44 -13.40 6.69
C PRO A 167 -7.22 -12.65 7.21
N GLY A 168 -6.06 -12.82 6.57
CA GLY A 168 -4.84 -12.14 6.97
C GLY A 168 -4.85 -10.65 6.62
N MET A 169 -5.37 -10.28 5.45
CA MET A 169 -5.61 -8.86 5.10
C MET A 169 -6.48 -8.16 6.16
N LEU A 170 -7.64 -8.73 6.49
CA LEU A 170 -8.56 -8.12 7.46
C LEU A 170 -7.95 -8.06 8.88
N PHE A 171 -7.17 -9.07 9.26
CA PHE A 171 -6.44 -9.08 10.52
C PHE A 171 -5.38 -7.97 10.58
N LEU A 172 -4.59 -7.78 9.52
CA LEU A 172 -3.63 -6.69 9.41
C LEU A 172 -4.33 -5.32 9.41
N GLY A 173 -5.48 -5.19 8.75
CA GLY A 173 -6.32 -3.99 8.80
C GLY A 173 -6.75 -3.65 10.24
N PHE A 174 -7.15 -4.65 11.03
CA PHE A 174 -7.43 -4.46 12.45
C PHE A 174 -6.19 -4.04 13.25
N MET A 175 -5.01 -4.63 12.97
CA MET A 175 -3.75 -4.19 13.58
C MET A 175 -3.40 -2.75 13.21
N GLY A 176 -3.71 -2.32 11.99
CA GLY A 176 -3.61 -0.92 11.57
C GLY A 176 -4.51 0.00 12.39
N ILE A 177 -5.76 -0.38 12.68
CA ILE A 177 -6.66 0.42 13.52
C ILE A 177 -6.08 0.60 14.94
N LEU A 178 -5.51 -0.46 15.51
CA LEU A 178 -4.81 -0.36 16.80
C LEU A 178 -3.58 0.56 16.70
N PHE A 179 -2.87 0.53 15.59
CA PHE A 179 -1.74 1.42 15.35
C PHE A 179 -2.18 2.89 15.26
N ILE A 180 -3.28 3.21 14.57
CA ILE A 180 -3.86 4.57 14.58
C ILE A 180 -4.18 5.03 16.00
N ALA A 181 -4.80 4.17 16.82
CA ALA A 181 -5.05 4.49 18.22
C ALA A 181 -3.75 4.71 19.01
N SER A 182 -2.69 3.96 18.71
CA SER A 182 -1.35 4.15 19.27
C SER A 182 -0.72 5.48 18.87
N LEU A 183 -0.82 5.88 17.59
CA LEU A 183 -0.30 7.16 17.09
C LEU A 183 -1.01 8.34 17.73
N ILE A 184 -2.35 8.33 17.75
CA ILE A 184 -3.17 9.38 18.38
C ILE A 184 -2.83 9.51 19.87
N SER A 185 -2.81 8.39 20.59
CA SER A 185 -2.48 8.39 22.02
C SER A 185 -1.03 8.81 22.28
N GLY A 186 -0.09 8.48 21.39
CA GLY A 186 1.29 8.94 21.42
C GLY A 186 1.40 10.46 21.34
N VAL A 187 0.69 11.10 20.40
CA VAL A 187 0.63 12.56 20.25
C VAL A 187 0.07 13.23 21.51
N VAL A 188 -1.02 12.69 22.05
CA VAL A 188 -1.64 13.22 23.28
C VAL A 188 -0.67 13.16 24.46
N LEU A 189 0.15 12.11 24.55
CA LEU A 189 1.16 11.96 25.61
C LEU A 189 2.42 12.80 25.36
N TYR A 190 2.78 13.06 24.10
CA TYR A 190 3.99 13.80 23.72
C TYR A 190 3.97 15.24 24.25
N GLY A 191 2.85 15.96 24.07
CA GLY A 191 2.72 17.37 24.45
C GLY A 191 3.11 17.68 25.91
N PRO A 192 2.50 17.01 26.92
CA PRO A 192 2.86 17.19 28.32
C PRO A 192 4.32 16.85 28.64
N ILE A 193 4.90 15.86 27.95
CA ILE A 193 6.28 15.41 28.18
C ILE A 193 7.26 16.46 27.66
N MET A 194 7.03 17.00 26.46
CA MET A 194 7.95 17.92 25.79
C MET A 194 7.78 19.38 26.20
N LYS A 195 6.74 19.74 26.95
CA LYS A 195 6.53 21.10 27.47
C LYS A 195 7.72 21.69 28.25
N ARG A 196 8.63 20.85 28.74
CA ARG A 196 9.79 21.24 29.56
C ARG A 196 11.14 21.03 28.89
N TYR A 197 11.16 20.64 27.61
CA TYR A 197 12.39 20.28 26.90
C TYR A 197 12.39 20.83 25.48
N ASP A 198 13.57 21.16 24.98
CA ASP A 198 13.74 21.55 23.58
C ASP A 198 13.45 20.37 22.64
N PHE A 199 12.92 20.67 21.46
CA PHE A 199 12.68 19.67 20.43
C PHE A 199 13.99 18.97 20.06
N GLY A 200 14.00 17.63 20.03
CA GLY A 200 15.18 16.84 19.68
C GLY A 200 16.20 16.63 20.80
N MET A 201 15.95 17.10 22.03
CA MET A 201 16.85 16.86 23.16
C MET A 201 16.94 15.36 23.52
N ILE A 202 18.11 14.74 23.32
CA ILE A 202 18.39 13.36 23.73
C ILE A 202 19.31 13.36 24.95
N ARG A 203 18.84 12.86 26.08
CA ARG A 203 19.62 12.85 27.33
C ARG A 203 20.52 11.63 27.39
N THR A 204 21.76 11.80 26.93
CA THR A 204 22.78 10.74 26.86
C THR A 204 23.48 10.46 28.19
N GLU A 205 23.60 11.44 29.08
CA GLU A 205 24.34 11.32 30.36
C GLU A 205 23.54 10.68 31.50
N LYS A 206 22.31 10.23 31.23
CA LYS A 206 21.43 9.61 32.22
C LYS A 206 21.32 8.10 31.97
N SER A 207 20.29 7.46 32.55
CA SER A 207 20.07 6.03 32.36
C SER A 207 19.75 5.69 30.89
N SER A 208 20.20 4.53 30.42
CA SER A 208 19.91 4.05 29.05
C SER A 208 18.42 4.04 28.73
N ARG A 209 17.57 3.73 29.73
CA ARG A 209 16.11 3.80 29.60
C ARG A 209 15.62 5.20 29.22
N LEU A 210 16.21 6.25 29.80
CA LEU A 210 15.81 7.62 29.49
C LEU A 210 16.24 8.02 28.08
N ARG A 211 17.45 7.64 27.67
CA ARG A 211 17.94 7.84 26.30
C ARG A 211 17.01 7.19 25.26
N TRP A 212 16.61 5.93 25.48
CA TRP A 212 15.68 5.24 24.59
C TRP A 212 14.28 5.85 24.60
N LEU A 213 13.83 6.42 25.73
CA LEU A 213 12.56 7.14 25.78
C LEU A 213 12.61 8.43 24.96
N ASP A 214 13.71 9.19 25.08
CA ASP A 214 13.90 10.41 24.29
C ASP A 214 13.99 10.08 22.80
N LEU A 215 14.72 9.01 22.43
CA LEU A 215 14.79 8.54 21.04
C LEU A 215 13.43 8.10 20.51
N HIS A 216 12.66 7.33 21.28
CA HIS A 216 11.30 6.90 20.91
C HIS A 216 10.39 8.11 20.63
N ASN A 217 10.46 9.14 21.49
CA ASN A 217 9.67 10.36 21.33
C ASN A 217 10.09 11.16 20.09
N VAL A 218 11.40 11.39 19.90
CA VAL A 218 11.93 12.22 18.80
C VAL A 218 11.73 11.54 17.46
N VAL A 219 12.09 10.25 17.34
CA VAL A 219 11.91 9.52 16.09
C VAL A 219 10.42 9.35 15.80
N GLY A 220 9.62 9.02 16.81
CA GLY A 220 8.17 8.85 16.67
C GLY A 220 7.44 10.12 16.21
N ILE A 221 7.80 11.31 16.72
CA ILE A 221 7.16 12.56 16.27
C ILE A 221 7.63 12.97 14.86
N VAL A 222 8.89 12.68 14.50
CA VAL A 222 9.44 12.99 13.17
C VAL A 222 8.82 12.08 12.10
N SER A 223 8.58 10.80 12.40
CA SER A 223 7.93 9.87 11.47
C SER A 223 6.41 9.87 11.55
N LEU A 224 5.79 10.61 12.48
CA LEU A 224 4.35 10.56 12.76
C LEU A 224 3.49 10.76 11.52
N ALA A 225 3.73 11.82 10.76
CA ALA A 225 2.89 12.17 9.61
C ALA A 225 2.95 11.07 8.54
N TRP A 226 4.15 10.59 8.23
CA TRP A 226 4.37 9.48 7.31
C TRP A 226 3.70 8.20 7.81
N ALA A 227 3.94 7.81 9.07
CA ALA A 227 3.39 6.59 9.65
C ALA A 227 1.85 6.62 9.68
N PHE A 228 1.26 7.79 9.91
CA PHE A 228 -0.19 7.97 9.90
C PHE A 228 -0.77 7.78 8.48
N VAL A 229 -0.14 8.38 7.46
CA VAL A 229 -0.55 8.23 6.06
C VAL A 229 -0.43 6.77 5.62
N VAL A 230 0.76 6.17 5.79
CA VAL A 230 1.03 4.78 5.38
C VAL A 230 0.12 3.80 6.12
N CYS A 231 -0.18 4.04 7.40
CA CYS A 231 -1.10 3.20 8.16
C CYS A 231 -2.54 3.30 7.63
N ILE A 232 -3.06 4.51 7.40
CA ILE A 232 -4.41 4.68 6.85
C ILE A 232 -4.52 4.04 5.47
N THR A 233 -3.55 4.29 4.58
CA THR A 233 -3.57 3.73 3.23
C THR A 233 -3.39 2.22 3.25
N GLY A 234 -2.61 1.68 4.18
CA GLY A 234 -2.50 0.23 4.41
C GLY A 234 -3.82 -0.40 4.83
N ILE A 235 -4.54 0.21 5.78
CA ILE A 235 -5.88 -0.24 6.20
C ILE A 235 -6.84 -0.22 5.00
N ILE A 236 -6.82 0.84 4.19
CA ILE A 236 -7.66 0.93 2.98
C ILE A 236 -7.30 -0.20 1.99
N ASN A 237 -6.01 -0.47 1.78
CA ASN A 237 -5.56 -1.55 0.90
C ASN A 237 -6.03 -2.93 1.37
N THR A 238 -6.15 -3.17 2.68
CA THR A 238 -6.70 -4.45 3.21
C THR A 238 -8.17 -4.70 2.84
N LEU A 239 -8.87 -3.67 2.34
CA LEU A 239 -10.25 -3.75 1.87
C LEU A 239 -10.37 -3.85 0.35
N ALA A 240 -9.25 -3.97 -0.39
CA ALA A 240 -9.26 -4.01 -1.86
C ALA A 240 -10.11 -5.18 -2.39
N ASP A 241 -9.89 -6.40 -1.90
CA ASP A 241 -10.62 -7.59 -2.33
C ASP A 241 -12.13 -7.49 -2.05
N PRO A 242 -12.59 -7.17 -0.81
CA PRO A 242 -14.01 -6.91 -0.56
C PRO A 242 -14.58 -5.78 -1.42
N ALA A 243 -13.82 -4.71 -1.66
CA ALA A 243 -14.26 -3.59 -2.49
C ALA A 243 -14.48 -4.03 -3.95
N VAL A 244 -13.56 -4.82 -4.51
CA VAL A 244 -13.71 -5.40 -5.85
C VAL A 244 -14.92 -6.32 -5.88
N GLU A 245 -15.12 -7.17 -4.87
CA GLU A 245 -16.27 -8.10 -4.85
C GLU A 245 -17.61 -7.37 -4.78
N VAL A 246 -17.71 -6.31 -3.96
CA VAL A 246 -18.90 -5.45 -3.90
C VAL A 246 -19.16 -4.76 -5.25
N TRP A 247 -18.11 -4.30 -5.92
CA TRP A 247 -18.23 -3.72 -7.25
C TRP A 247 -18.70 -4.74 -8.30
N ARG A 248 -18.14 -5.96 -8.26
CA ARG A 248 -18.51 -7.06 -9.16
C ARG A 248 -19.97 -7.45 -9.00
N ALA A 249 -20.42 -7.63 -7.76
CA ALA A 249 -21.79 -8.00 -7.45
C ALA A 249 -22.81 -6.85 -7.68
N GLY A 250 -22.32 -5.61 -7.74
CA GLY A 250 -23.14 -4.41 -7.96
C GLY A 250 -23.00 -3.86 -9.39
N GLN A 251 -22.14 -2.86 -9.55
CA GLN A 251 -22.03 -2.09 -10.81
C GLN A 251 -21.70 -2.99 -12.01
N LEU A 252 -20.73 -3.91 -11.89
CA LEU A 252 -20.38 -4.77 -13.03
C LEU A 252 -21.56 -5.68 -13.41
N ALA A 253 -22.23 -6.28 -12.43
CA ALA A 253 -23.42 -7.11 -12.65
C ALA A 253 -24.56 -6.34 -13.33
N GLU A 254 -24.73 -5.05 -13.01
CA GLU A 254 -25.68 -4.16 -13.67
C GLU A 254 -25.29 -3.90 -15.12
N MET A 255 -24.02 -3.54 -15.37
CA MET A 255 -23.49 -3.27 -16.72
C MET A 255 -23.64 -4.46 -17.66
N VAL A 256 -23.57 -5.69 -17.15
CA VAL A 256 -23.63 -6.93 -17.95
C VAL A 256 -25.00 -7.62 -17.90
N SER A 257 -26.00 -6.97 -17.27
CA SER A 257 -27.28 -7.61 -16.94
C SER A 257 -28.03 -8.19 -18.15
N GLU A 258 -28.00 -7.51 -19.30
CA GLU A 258 -28.59 -7.98 -20.57
C GLU A 258 -27.90 -9.23 -21.15
N TYR A 259 -26.70 -9.55 -20.67
CA TYR A 259 -25.85 -10.64 -21.16
C TYR A 259 -25.70 -11.76 -20.13
N LYS A 260 -26.36 -11.68 -18.97
CA LYS A 260 -26.18 -12.60 -17.84
C LYS A 260 -26.37 -14.07 -18.21
N ASP A 261 -27.39 -14.36 -19.02
CA ASP A 261 -27.75 -15.73 -19.40
C ASP A 261 -27.12 -16.17 -20.73
N LYS A 262 -26.34 -15.30 -21.39
CA LYS A 262 -25.66 -15.67 -22.63
C LYS A 262 -24.49 -16.62 -22.32
N PRO A 263 -24.32 -17.69 -23.13
CA PRO A 263 -23.17 -18.58 -22.97
C PRO A 263 -21.88 -17.83 -23.27
N ARG A 264 -20.76 -18.34 -22.76
CA ARG A 264 -19.46 -17.75 -23.04
C ARG A 264 -19.15 -17.75 -24.53
N VAL A 265 -18.66 -16.61 -25.04
CA VAL A 265 -18.19 -16.49 -26.42
C VAL A 265 -17.01 -17.43 -26.63
N LYS A 266 -17.13 -18.33 -27.61
CA LYS A 266 -16.05 -19.27 -27.94
C LYS A 266 -14.89 -18.53 -28.60
N GLU A 267 -13.69 -19.04 -28.42
CA GLU A 267 -12.49 -18.43 -28.98
C GLU A 267 -12.56 -18.19 -30.50
N ALA A 268 -13.15 -19.13 -31.26
CA ALA A 268 -13.33 -19.00 -32.71
C ALA A 268 -14.38 -17.96 -33.14
N GLU A 269 -15.21 -17.49 -32.21
CA GLU A 269 -16.28 -16.50 -32.43
C GLU A 269 -15.88 -15.10 -31.93
N LEU A 270 -14.67 -14.97 -31.36
CA LEU A 270 -14.16 -13.69 -30.88
C LEU A 270 -13.90 -12.74 -32.06
N GLY A 271 -14.47 -11.55 -31.97
CA GLY A 271 -14.15 -10.41 -32.82
C GLY A 271 -12.72 -9.91 -32.57
N PRO A 272 -12.12 -9.18 -33.54
CA PRO A 272 -10.76 -8.67 -33.43
C PRO A 272 -10.55 -7.80 -32.20
N LEU A 273 -9.52 -8.08 -31.41
CA LEU A 273 -9.26 -7.33 -30.17
C LEU A 273 -8.84 -5.88 -30.47
N GLN A 274 -8.11 -5.66 -31.55
CA GLN A 274 -7.68 -4.31 -31.95
C GLN A 274 -8.88 -3.35 -32.12
N ILE A 275 -10.02 -3.83 -32.65
CA ILE A 275 -11.24 -3.03 -32.79
C ILE A 275 -11.82 -2.67 -31.41
N ALA A 276 -11.79 -3.60 -30.45
CA ALA A 276 -12.24 -3.33 -29.09
C ALA A 276 -11.38 -2.25 -28.40
N ILE A 277 -10.06 -2.31 -28.61
CA ILE A 277 -9.12 -1.30 -28.10
C ILE A 277 -9.37 0.06 -28.76
N ASP A 278 -9.52 0.09 -30.08
CA ASP A 278 -9.70 1.34 -30.82
C ASP A 278 -11.03 2.02 -30.46
N LYS A 279 -12.13 1.27 -30.36
CA LYS A 279 -13.42 1.79 -29.86
C LYS A 279 -13.34 2.33 -28.44
N THR A 280 -12.54 1.69 -27.58
CA THR A 280 -12.32 2.17 -26.21
C THR A 280 -11.55 3.49 -26.21
N ARG A 281 -10.50 3.61 -27.05
CA ARG A 281 -9.74 4.86 -27.23
C ARG A 281 -10.57 5.98 -27.83
N GLU A 282 -11.46 5.66 -28.76
CA GLU A 282 -12.41 6.63 -29.32
C GLU A 282 -13.39 7.15 -28.26
N ALA A 283 -13.83 6.29 -27.34
CA ALA A 283 -14.73 6.67 -26.25
C ALA A 283 -14.03 7.45 -25.12
N GLU A 284 -12.78 7.14 -24.82
CA GLU A 284 -11.97 7.79 -23.77
C GLU A 284 -10.61 8.26 -24.34
N PRO A 285 -10.57 9.32 -25.16
CA PRO A 285 -9.36 9.76 -25.86
C PRO A 285 -8.27 10.31 -24.94
N ASP A 286 -8.64 10.73 -23.73
CA ASP A 286 -7.72 11.27 -22.71
C ASP A 286 -7.22 10.19 -21.72
N MET A 287 -7.50 8.92 -22.02
CA MET A 287 -7.09 7.78 -21.18
C MET A 287 -6.34 6.74 -21.99
N GLU A 288 -5.57 5.91 -21.30
CA GLU A 288 -4.75 4.86 -21.90
C GLU A 288 -5.25 3.48 -21.48
N VAL A 289 -5.41 2.59 -22.46
CA VAL A 289 -5.69 1.17 -22.18
C VAL A 289 -4.45 0.56 -21.52
N ASN A 290 -4.64 -0.11 -20.38
CA ASN A 290 -3.57 -0.75 -19.63
C ASN A 290 -3.89 -2.19 -19.18
N PHE A 291 -5.15 -2.59 -19.21
CA PHE A 291 -5.57 -3.93 -18.81
C PHE A 291 -6.77 -4.40 -19.63
N ILE A 292 -6.77 -5.65 -20.05
CA ILE A 292 -7.87 -6.29 -20.79
C ILE A 292 -8.19 -7.61 -20.11
N ALA A 293 -9.47 -7.78 -19.77
CA ALA A 293 -10.01 -9.05 -19.29
C ALA A 293 -10.89 -9.70 -20.37
N PHE A 294 -10.57 -10.97 -20.67
CA PHE A 294 -11.27 -11.76 -21.68
C PHE A 294 -12.61 -12.28 -21.15
N PRO A 295 -13.53 -12.68 -22.05
CA PRO A 295 -14.82 -13.24 -21.64
C PRO A 295 -14.66 -14.45 -20.72
N GLY A 296 -15.43 -14.49 -19.63
CA GLY A 296 -15.47 -15.59 -18.66
C GLY A 296 -14.44 -15.52 -17.54
N THR A 297 -13.84 -14.35 -17.32
CA THR A 297 -12.87 -14.08 -16.25
C THR A 297 -13.47 -13.29 -15.08
N LEU A 298 -12.71 -13.09 -14.00
CA LEU A 298 -13.19 -12.42 -12.78
C LEU A 298 -13.62 -10.96 -13.04
N TYR A 299 -12.94 -10.30 -13.98
CA TYR A 299 -13.04 -8.88 -14.30
C TYR A 299 -13.87 -8.60 -15.57
N SER A 300 -14.59 -9.59 -16.09
CA SER A 300 -15.50 -9.44 -17.24
C SER A 300 -16.74 -10.31 -17.08
N SER A 301 -17.68 -10.20 -18.02
CA SER A 301 -18.76 -11.20 -18.17
C SER A 301 -18.33 -12.35 -19.08
N ASN A 302 -19.21 -13.33 -19.27
CA ASN A 302 -19.03 -14.40 -20.26
C ASN A 302 -19.00 -13.90 -21.71
N TYR A 303 -19.36 -12.63 -21.98
CA TYR A 303 -19.63 -12.15 -23.33
C TYR A 303 -18.81 -10.93 -23.77
N HIS A 304 -18.09 -10.27 -22.85
CA HIS A 304 -17.40 -9.02 -23.15
C HIS A 304 -15.88 -9.17 -23.09
N TYR A 305 -15.19 -8.41 -23.95
CA TYR A 305 -13.88 -7.88 -23.60
C TYR A 305 -14.11 -6.72 -22.64
N ALA A 306 -13.62 -6.84 -21.41
CA ALA A 306 -13.56 -5.70 -20.49
C ALA A 306 -12.20 -5.02 -20.68
N VAL A 307 -12.20 -3.88 -21.38
CA VAL A 307 -11.03 -3.07 -21.66
C VAL A 307 -10.96 -1.96 -20.61
N TYR A 308 -9.94 -2.02 -19.76
CA TYR A 308 -9.73 -1.05 -18.70
C TYR A 308 -8.77 0.04 -19.16
N VAL A 309 -9.19 1.28 -18.94
CA VAL A 309 -8.39 2.47 -19.21
C VAL A 309 -7.97 3.14 -17.91
N LYS A 310 -6.76 3.68 -17.87
CA LYS A 310 -6.22 4.54 -16.80
C LYS A 310 -5.99 5.97 -17.32
N GLY A 311 -6.02 6.97 -16.45
CA GLY A 311 -5.70 8.34 -16.86
C GLY A 311 -4.24 8.48 -17.31
N ASN A 312 -3.99 9.35 -18.30
CA ASN A 312 -2.68 9.54 -18.94
C ASN A 312 -1.80 10.63 -18.27
N THR A 313 -2.14 11.07 -17.06
CA THR A 313 -1.34 12.04 -16.31
C THR A 313 -0.91 11.46 -14.97
N PRO A 314 0.17 11.97 -14.34
CA PRO A 314 0.57 11.52 -13.00
C PRO A 314 -0.57 11.58 -11.97
N LEU A 315 -1.44 12.58 -12.05
CA LEU A 315 -2.57 12.76 -11.12
C LEU A 315 -3.75 11.82 -11.41
N THR A 316 -3.96 11.44 -12.68
CA THR A 316 -5.09 10.61 -13.12
C THR A 316 -4.72 9.15 -13.37
N SER A 317 -3.45 8.78 -13.25
CA SER A 317 -2.92 7.41 -13.50
C SER A 317 -3.56 6.31 -12.66
N ARG A 318 -4.22 6.64 -11.55
CA ARG A 318 -4.95 5.72 -10.68
C ARG A 318 -6.47 5.76 -10.86
N ILE A 319 -6.96 6.58 -11.79
CA ILE A 319 -8.38 6.63 -12.17
C ILE A 319 -8.59 5.60 -13.27
N ILE A 320 -9.32 4.53 -12.95
CA ILE A 320 -9.58 3.41 -13.84
C ILE A 320 -11.04 3.42 -14.27
N LYS A 321 -11.32 3.08 -15.53
CA LYS A 321 -12.68 2.83 -16.05
C LYS A 321 -12.74 1.53 -16.85
N PRO A 322 -13.70 0.63 -16.59
CA PRO A 322 -14.01 -0.49 -17.48
C PRO A 322 -14.88 -0.02 -18.66
N ALA A 323 -14.42 -0.28 -19.88
CA ALA A 323 -15.22 -0.28 -21.09
C ALA A 323 -15.57 -1.73 -21.46
N LEU A 324 -16.86 -2.05 -21.54
CA LEU A 324 -17.34 -3.36 -21.93
C LEU A 324 -17.62 -3.36 -23.43
N ILE A 325 -16.90 -4.23 -24.15
CA ILE A 325 -17.05 -4.42 -25.59
C ILE A 325 -17.62 -5.82 -25.82
N ASP A 326 -18.74 -5.95 -26.55
CA ASP A 326 -19.27 -7.25 -26.98
C ASP A 326 -18.17 -7.99 -27.75
N ALA A 327 -17.80 -9.17 -27.27
CA ALA A 327 -16.65 -9.88 -27.77
C ALA A 327 -16.88 -10.53 -29.14
N GLN A 328 -18.11 -10.58 -29.67
CA GLN A 328 -18.43 -11.07 -31.02
C GLN A 328 -18.62 -9.93 -32.01
N THR A 329 -19.38 -8.91 -31.65
CA THR A 329 -19.74 -7.80 -32.55
C THR A 329 -18.78 -6.62 -32.48
N ASN A 330 -17.90 -6.61 -31.47
CA ASN A 330 -17.08 -5.48 -31.07
C ASN A 330 -17.89 -4.23 -30.72
N GLU A 331 -19.18 -4.30 -30.42
CA GLU A 331 -19.97 -3.13 -30.01
C GLU A 331 -19.58 -2.67 -28.59
N LEU A 332 -19.42 -1.36 -28.37
CA LEU A 332 -19.24 -0.80 -27.03
C LEU A 332 -20.60 -0.78 -26.34
N THR A 333 -20.77 -1.61 -25.31
CA THR A 333 -22.05 -1.82 -24.64
C THR A 333 -22.23 -0.93 -23.41
N ASP A 334 -21.16 -0.73 -22.63
CA ASP A 334 -21.19 0.13 -21.45
C ASP A 334 -19.79 0.66 -21.12
N ILE A 335 -19.70 1.84 -20.52
CA ILE A 335 -18.48 2.41 -19.98
C ILE A 335 -18.82 3.28 -18.77
N ARG A 336 -18.17 3.04 -17.63
CA ARG A 336 -18.48 3.75 -16.38
C ARG A 336 -17.25 4.08 -15.57
N ASP A 337 -17.40 5.15 -14.81
CA ASP A 337 -16.51 5.43 -13.69
C ASP A 337 -16.63 4.36 -12.61
N LEU A 338 -15.48 3.96 -12.06
CA LEU A 338 -15.49 3.15 -10.85
C LEU A 338 -16.13 3.90 -9.66
N PRO A 339 -16.80 3.19 -8.76
CA PRO A 339 -17.41 3.77 -7.58
C PRO A 339 -16.36 4.36 -6.64
N TRP A 340 -16.78 5.32 -5.81
CA TRP A 340 -15.89 6.11 -4.95
C TRP A 340 -15.00 5.24 -4.03
N TYR A 341 -15.50 4.09 -3.57
CA TYR A 341 -14.76 3.21 -2.67
C TYR A 341 -13.58 2.51 -3.37
N LEU A 342 -13.75 2.09 -4.64
CA LEU A 342 -12.63 1.56 -5.45
C LEU A 342 -11.66 2.66 -5.85
N LYS A 343 -12.16 3.83 -6.24
CA LYS A 343 -11.31 5.02 -6.47
C LYS A 343 -10.45 5.33 -5.23
N THR A 344 -11.03 5.23 -4.03
CA THR A 344 -10.30 5.43 -2.77
C THR A 344 -9.16 4.43 -2.60
N VAL A 345 -9.38 3.14 -2.89
CA VAL A 345 -8.33 2.10 -2.85
C VAL A 345 -7.19 2.42 -3.84
N TYR A 346 -7.51 2.73 -5.10
CA TYR A 346 -6.46 3.01 -6.09
C TYR A 346 -5.70 4.31 -5.82
N ILE A 347 -6.38 5.33 -5.29
CA ILE A 347 -5.72 6.59 -4.90
C ILE A 347 -4.86 6.40 -3.64
N SER A 348 -5.21 5.50 -2.71
CA SER A 348 -4.40 5.27 -1.51
C SER A 348 -3.08 4.54 -1.80
N GLN A 349 -3.03 3.73 -2.85
CA GLN A 349 -1.88 2.91 -3.21
C GLN A 349 -0.56 3.70 -3.37
N PRO A 350 -0.47 4.78 -4.17
CA PRO A 350 0.75 5.58 -4.27
C PRO A 350 1.25 6.13 -2.92
N PHE A 351 0.34 6.52 -2.03
CA PHE A 351 0.70 7.04 -0.70
C PHE A 351 1.19 5.95 0.24
N HIS A 352 0.81 4.70 0.01
CA HIS A 352 1.35 3.55 0.74
C HIS A 352 2.74 3.18 0.20
N PHE A 353 2.86 3.01 -1.12
CA PHE A 353 4.05 2.45 -1.77
C PHE A 353 5.20 3.46 -1.92
N GLY A 354 4.90 4.76 -2.04
CA GLY A 354 5.92 5.79 -2.30
C GLY A 354 6.46 5.77 -3.73
N ASP A 355 5.73 5.19 -4.69
CA ASP A 355 6.19 4.94 -6.06
C ASP A 355 5.99 6.13 -7.04
N TYR A 356 5.43 7.25 -6.57
CA TYR A 356 5.08 8.41 -7.41
C TYR A 356 6.20 9.46 -7.55
N GLY A 357 7.28 9.35 -6.78
CA GLY A 357 8.40 10.30 -6.82
C GLY A 357 9.74 9.69 -7.23
N GLY A 358 9.72 8.48 -7.81
CA GLY A 358 10.92 7.75 -8.24
C GLY A 358 11.88 7.41 -7.10
N MET A 359 13.16 7.23 -7.43
CA MET A 359 14.19 6.79 -6.48
C MET A 359 14.33 7.66 -5.21
N PRO A 360 14.31 9.01 -5.27
CA PRO A 360 14.37 9.83 -4.06
C PRO A 360 13.21 9.55 -3.09
N MET A 361 12.02 9.27 -3.62
CA MET A 361 10.85 8.94 -2.81
C MET A 361 10.99 7.56 -2.16
N LYS A 362 11.45 6.55 -2.92
CA LYS A 362 11.76 5.21 -2.40
C LYS A 362 12.76 5.28 -1.24
N VAL A 363 13.85 6.05 -1.40
CA VAL A 363 14.85 6.25 -0.32
C VAL A 363 14.24 6.92 0.91
N LEU A 364 13.40 7.95 0.71
CA LEU A 364 12.72 8.62 1.82
C LEU A 364 11.77 7.66 2.57
N TRP A 365 11.02 6.84 1.83
CA TRP A 365 10.13 5.81 2.40
C TRP A 365 10.93 4.80 3.22
N ALA A 366 12.06 4.32 2.70
CA ALA A 366 12.94 3.39 3.41
C ALA A 366 13.51 4.00 4.70
N LEU A 367 13.90 5.28 4.70
CA LEU A 367 14.39 5.96 5.90
C LEU A 367 13.30 6.08 6.97
N PHE A 368 12.07 6.40 6.59
CA PHE A 368 10.95 6.47 7.54
C PHE A 368 10.51 5.09 8.04
N ASP A 369 10.61 4.06 7.20
CA ASP A 369 10.38 2.68 7.61
C ASP A 369 11.43 2.23 8.64
N LEU A 370 12.72 2.47 8.38
CA LEU A 370 13.81 2.22 9.34
C LEU A 370 13.61 3.00 10.65
N ALA A 371 13.20 4.26 10.56
CA ALA A 371 12.85 5.07 11.74
C ALA A 371 11.69 4.43 12.53
N THR A 372 10.69 3.90 11.84
CA THR A 372 9.55 3.22 12.46
C THR A 372 9.98 1.90 13.11
N ILE A 373 10.87 1.12 12.50
CA ILE A 373 11.49 -0.06 13.12
C ILE A 373 12.18 0.32 14.45
N ILE A 374 12.93 1.43 14.47
CA ILE A 374 13.57 1.94 15.70
C ILE A 374 12.53 2.31 16.76
N VAL A 375 11.42 2.93 16.38
CA VAL A 375 10.31 3.28 17.29
C VAL A 375 9.67 2.03 17.89
N LEU A 376 9.40 1.01 17.08
CA LEU A 376 8.83 -0.26 17.54
C LEU A 376 9.76 -0.99 18.51
N ILE A 377 11.04 -1.14 18.15
CA ILE A 377 12.05 -1.80 19.00
C ILE A 377 12.25 -1.03 20.30
N SER A 378 12.35 0.30 20.24
CA SER A 378 12.51 1.14 21.43
C SER A 378 11.28 1.08 22.34
N GLY A 379 10.07 1.02 21.79
CA GLY A 379 8.83 0.84 22.55
C GLY A 379 8.82 -0.49 23.33
N LEU A 380 9.19 -1.59 22.67
CA LEU A 380 9.31 -2.90 23.31
C LEU A 380 10.39 -2.91 24.40
N TYR A 381 11.55 -2.33 24.11
CA TYR A 381 12.64 -2.17 25.08
C TYR A 381 12.18 -1.40 26.33
N LEU A 382 11.48 -0.27 26.15
CA LEU A 382 10.98 0.55 27.26
C LEU A 382 9.96 -0.19 28.13
N TRP A 383 9.12 -1.02 27.52
CA TRP A 383 8.19 -1.88 28.24
C TRP A 383 8.92 -2.90 29.12
N VAL A 384 9.88 -3.64 28.55
CA VAL A 384 10.70 -4.62 29.30
C VAL A 384 11.50 -3.95 30.41
N ALA A 385 12.20 -2.86 30.09
CA ALA A 385 13.05 -2.13 31.04
C ALA A 385 12.23 -1.56 32.21
N ARG A 386 11.03 -1.04 31.96
CA ARG A 386 10.13 -0.53 33.02
C ARG A 386 9.64 -1.65 33.93
N ARG A 387 9.35 -2.83 33.38
CA ARG A 387 8.93 -4.00 34.16
C ARG A 387 10.05 -4.47 35.09
N LYS A 388 11.27 -4.63 34.57
CA LYS A 388 12.46 -4.98 35.37
C LYS A 388 12.71 -3.97 36.50
N SER A 389 12.59 -2.66 36.21
CA SER A 389 12.77 -1.61 37.23
C SER A 389 11.71 -1.68 38.34
N LYS A 390 10.45 -2.00 38.02
CA LYS A 390 9.40 -2.21 39.03
C LYS A 390 9.65 -3.44 39.88
N GLU A 391 10.05 -4.56 39.25
CA GLU A 391 10.40 -5.81 39.95
C GLU A 391 11.58 -5.59 40.90
N GLN A 392 12.63 -4.89 40.46
CA GLN A 392 13.77 -4.52 41.31
C GLN A 392 13.39 -3.63 42.49
N GLN A 393 12.49 -2.66 42.27
CA GLN A 393 11.99 -1.80 43.34
C GLN A 393 11.17 -2.60 44.35
N LEU A 394 10.31 -3.52 43.89
CA LEU A 394 9.53 -4.39 44.76
C LEU A 394 10.46 -5.31 45.58
N ASN A 395 11.44 -5.95 44.94
CA ASN A 395 12.41 -6.81 45.62
C ASN A 395 13.17 -6.03 46.69
N ARG A 396 13.62 -4.80 46.42
CA ARG A 396 14.26 -3.95 47.43
C ARG A 396 13.34 -3.67 48.63
N ILE A 397 12.05 -3.41 48.39
CA ILE A 397 11.09 -3.19 49.47
C ILE A 397 10.91 -4.48 50.28
N LEU A 398 10.76 -5.63 49.63
CA LEU A 398 10.61 -6.93 50.30
C LEU A 398 11.85 -7.29 51.13
N THR A 399 13.05 -7.14 50.57
CA THR A 399 14.31 -7.37 51.30
C THR A 399 14.43 -6.43 52.50
N ASN A 400 14.04 -5.15 52.36
CA ASN A 400 14.07 -4.20 53.48
C ASN A 400 13.05 -4.59 54.57
N LEU A 401 11.88 -5.11 54.21
CA LEU A 401 10.86 -5.58 55.17
C LEU A 401 11.31 -6.86 55.89
N GLU A 402 11.93 -7.80 55.18
CA GLU A 402 12.53 -9.01 55.77
C GLU A 402 13.66 -8.66 56.74
N ALA A 403 14.57 -7.78 56.34
CA ALA A 403 15.64 -7.29 57.21
C ALA A 403 15.10 -6.59 58.47
N ALA A 404 14.03 -5.81 58.35
CA ALA A 404 13.39 -5.16 59.49
C ALA A 404 12.69 -6.14 60.44
N ASN A 405 12.17 -7.26 59.93
CA ASN A 405 11.54 -8.31 60.74
C ASN A 405 12.55 -9.23 61.44
N LEU A 406 13.79 -9.36 60.95
CA LEU A 406 14.86 -10.13 61.58
C LEU A 406 15.53 -9.40 62.77
N ILE A 407 15.24 -8.12 62.97
CA ILE A 407 15.80 -7.27 64.03
C ILE A 407 14.85 -7.17 65.25
N LYS A 408 13.62 -7.67 65.12
CA LYS A 408 12.67 -7.85 66.24
C LYS A 408 12.74 -9.26 66.76
#